data_AF-A0A9P0LX54-F1
#
_entry.id   AF-A0A9P0LX54-F1
#
_cell.length_a   1.000
_cell.length_b   1.000
_cell.length_c   1.000
_cell.angle_alpha   90.00
_cell.angle_beta   90.00
_cell.angle_gamma   90.00
#
_symmetry.space_group_name_H-M   'P 1'
#
loop_
_entity.id
_entity.type
_entity.pdbx_description
1 polymer ?
#
loop_
_entity_poly.entity_id
_entity_poly.type
_entity_poly.pdbx_seq_one_letter_code
_entity_poly.pdbx_strand_id
1 'polypeptide(L)'
;MARGSTLNLQIKKLIILKYLSGIKQATIAKQLNLSRSVICKAIKLFRLRKSLVSPPKTGRPRKTTPRIDRKIKTLALKNPCTTAVDIKAQLKELIKKFGLNIQKSSKIVPNYLKRSKSPGILFQRNNR
;
A
#
# COMPACT_ATOMS: atom_id res chain seq x y z
N MET A 1 -0.64 25.68 -9.90
CA MET A 1 -0.50 24.25 -10.27
C MET A 1 -1.46 23.42 -9.42
N ALA A 2 -2.08 22.38 -9.97
CA ALA A 2 -2.95 21.49 -9.21
C ALA A 2 -2.17 20.80 -8.08
N ARG A 3 -2.76 20.70 -6.88
CA ARG A 3 -2.13 20.04 -5.75
C ARG A 3 -2.00 18.53 -6.06
N GLY A 4 -0.80 17.98 -5.90
CA GLY A 4 -0.53 16.53 -6.05
C GLY A 4 -0.09 16.04 -7.43
N SER A 5 0.04 16.91 -8.44
CA SER A 5 0.57 16.53 -9.75
C SER A 5 2.10 16.33 -9.70
N THR A 6 2.57 15.18 -10.20
CA THR A 6 4.02 14.91 -10.34
C THR A 6 4.60 15.65 -11.55
N LEU A 7 5.86 16.08 -11.47
CA LEU A 7 6.57 16.60 -12.65
C LEU A 7 6.67 15.56 -13.75
N ASN A 8 6.51 16.01 -14.99
CA ASN A 8 6.78 15.21 -16.19
C ASN A 8 8.22 14.66 -16.15
N LEU A 9 8.38 13.42 -16.62
CA LEU A 9 9.67 12.74 -16.70
C LEU A 9 10.70 13.54 -17.51
N GLN A 10 10.29 14.20 -18.60
CA GLN A 10 11.18 15.01 -19.43
C GLN A 10 11.76 16.20 -18.64
N ILE A 11 10.92 16.90 -17.88
CA ILE A 11 11.35 18.02 -17.04
C ILE A 11 12.32 17.53 -15.96
N LYS A 12 12.04 16.38 -15.33
CA LYS A 12 12.97 15.78 -14.34
C LYS A 12 14.33 15.44 -14.94
N LYS A 13 14.36 14.84 -16.15
CA LYS A 13 15.61 14.55 -16.87
C LYS A 13 16.41 15.82 -17.10
N LEU A 14 15.75 16.87 -17.60
CA LEU A 14 16.39 18.15 -17.89
C LEU A 14 16.96 18.83 -16.63
N ILE A 15 16.21 18.81 -15.52
CA ILE A 15 16.72 19.29 -14.21
C ILE A 15 18.00 18.56 -13.81
N ILE A 16 18.01 17.22 -13.92
CA ILE A 16 19.17 16.42 -13.51
C ILE A 16 20.34 16.60 -14.47
N LEU A 17 20.12 16.68 -15.77
CA LEU A 17 21.17 17.00 -16.74
C LEU A 17 21.86 18.31 -16.40
N LYS A 18 21.09 19.40 -16.21
CA LYS A 18 21.64 20.71 -15.83
C LYS A 18 22.37 20.68 -14.47
N TYR A 19 21.86 19.91 -13.51
CA TYR A 19 22.51 19.74 -12.22
C TYR A 19 23.85 19.00 -12.34
N LEU A 20 23.91 17.95 -13.16
CA LEU A 20 25.14 17.21 -13.43
C LEU A 20 26.18 18.06 -14.18
N SER A 21 25.73 18.99 -15.03
CA SER A 21 26.60 20.00 -15.65
C SER A 21 27.10 21.08 -14.67
N GLY A 22 26.82 20.98 -13.37
CA GLY A 22 27.33 21.91 -12.35
C GLY A 22 26.53 23.22 -12.23
N ILE A 23 25.38 23.35 -12.89
CA ILE A 23 24.57 24.57 -12.85
C ILE A 23 23.91 24.72 -11.47
N LYS A 24 23.98 25.93 -10.90
CA LYS A 24 23.37 26.25 -9.60
C LYS A 24 21.85 26.02 -9.62
N GLN A 25 21.29 25.50 -8.53
CA GLN A 25 19.85 25.20 -8.45
C GLN A 25 18.95 26.43 -8.69
N ALA A 26 19.40 27.61 -8.26
CA ALA A 26 18.66 28.87 -8.46
C ALA A 26 18.59 29.28 -9.93
N THR A 27 19.64 29.05 -10.71
CA THR A 27 19.63 29.36 -12.15
C THR A 27 18.79 28.35 -12.92
N ILE A 28 18.83 27.06 -12.53
CA ILE A 28 17.92 26.03 -13.09
C ILE A 28 16.46 26.40 -12.84
N ALA A 29 16.12 26.84 -11.62
CA ALA A 29 14.77 27.26 -11.26
C ALA A 29 14.26 28.40 -12.15
N LYS A 30 15.09 29.43 -12.37
CA LYS A 30 14.79 30.55 -13.28
C LYS A 30 14.62 30.09 -14.73
N GLN A 31 15.54 29.26 -15.23
CA GLN A 31 15.48 28.78 -16.63
C GLN A 31 14.25 27.93 -16.93
N LEU A 32 13.75 27.17 -15.94
CA LEU A 32 12.61 26.27 -16.11
C LEU A 32 11.29 26.84 -15.60
N ASN A 33 11.28 28.08 -15.11
CA ASN A 33 10.12 28.70 -14.46
C ASN A 33 9.51 27.79 -13.36
N LEU A 34 10.37 27.13 -12.60
CA LEU A 34 9.99 26.25 -11.49
C LEU A 34 10.44 26.84 -10.16
N SER A 35 9.70 26.55 -9.09
CA SER A 35 10.14 26.97 -7.76
C SER A 35 11.43 26.25 -7.34
N ARG A 36 12.27 26.94 -6.59
CA ARG A 36 13.54 26.37 -6.07
C ARG A 36 13.28 25.11 -5.22
N SER A 37 12.19 25.08 -4.47
CA SER A 37 11.79 23.91 -3.66
C SER A 37 11.53 22.67 -4.50
N VAL A 38 10.97 22.83 -5.71
CA VAL A 38 10.75 21.73 -6.66
C VAL A 38 12.08 21.16 -7.15
N ILE A 39 13.01 22.03 -7.55
CA ILE A 39 14.35 21.63 -8.02
C ILE A 39 15.11 20.89 -6.90
N CYS A 40 15.12 21.45 -5.70
CA CYS A 40 15.75 20.84 -4.52
C CYS A 40 15.17 19.44 -4.25
N LYS A 41 13.84 19.30 -4.26
CA LYS A 41 13.17 18.01 -4.05
C LYS A 41 13.51 17.00 -5.15
N ALA A 42 13.54 17.42 -6.42
CA ALA A 42 13.92 16.55 -7.54
C ALA A 42 15.35 16.02 -7.39
N ILE A 43 16.31 16.90 -7.09
CA ILE A 43 17.72 16.53 -6.87
C ILE A 43 17.85 15.60 -5.65
N LYS A 44 17.18 15.91 -4.53
CA LYS A 44 17.20 15.06 -3.32
C LYS A 44 16.69 13.65 -3.61
N LEU A 45 15.59 13.53 -4.35
CA LEU A 45 15.02 12.24 -4.73
C LEU A 45 15.94 11.47 -5.69
N PHE A 46 16.55 12.15 -6.66
CA PHE A 46 17.53 11.54 -7.56
C PHE A 46 18.76 11.02 -6.81
N ARG A 47 19.31 11.81 -5.88
CA ARG A 47 20.43 11.36 -5.03
C ARG A 47 20.08 10.13 -4.19
N LEU A 48 18.88 10.11 -3.62
CA LEU A 48 18.40 9.02 -2.76
C LEU A 48 18.09 7.73 -3.53
N ARG A 49 17.38 7.82 -4.65
CA ARG A 49 16.81 6.66 -5.36
C ARG A 49 17.53 6.29 -6.65
N LYS A 50 18.42 7.17 -7.15
CA LYS A 50 19.07 7.07 -8.47
C LYS A 50 18.10 6.84 -9.63
N SER A 51 16.83 7.21 -9.45
CA SER A 51 15.76 7.05 -10.44
C SER A 51 14.92 8.33 -10.54
N LEU A 52 14.46 8.61 -11.76
CA LEU A 52 13.58 9.75 -12.09
C LEU A 52 12.10 9.38 -12.05
N VAL A 53 11.82 8.08 -12.11
CA VAL A 53 10.47 7.52 -12.08
C VAL A 53 10.00 7.49 -10.63
N SER A 54 8.78 7.98 -10.41
CA SER A 54 8.16 7.84 -9.10
C SER A 54 7.83 6.36 -8.89
N PRO A 55 8.22 5.76 -7.75
CA PRO A 55 7.85 4.38 -7.48
C PRO A 55 6.33 4.25 -7.44
N PRO A 56 5.78 3.08 -7.78
CA PRO A 56 4.37 2.81 -7.62
C PRO A 56 3.99 3.08 -6.15
N LYS A 57 2.81 3.67 -5.94
CA LYS A 57 2.29 3.86 -4.59
C LYS A 57 2.03 2.49 -4.00
N THR A 58 2.84 2.07 -3.05
CA THR A 58 2.56 0.85 -2.28
C THR A 58 1.51 1.18 -1.24
N GLY A 59 0.37 0.50 -1.31
CA GLY A 59 -0.65 0.57 -0.27
C GLY A 59 -0.16 -0.04 1.05
N ARG A 60 -1.05 -0.11 2.05
CA ARG A 60 -0.72 -0.75 3.33
C ARG A 60 -0.31 -2.22 3.11
N PRO A 61 0.83 -2.68 3.65
CA PRO A 61 1.24 -4.07 3.50
C PRO A 61 0.19 -5.02 4.06
N ARG A 62 0.01 -6.15 3.37
CA ARG A 62 -0.97 -7.17 3.77
C ARG A 62 -0.52 -7.87 5.04
N LYS A 63 -1.48 -8.09 5.95
CA LYS A 63 -1.27 -8.89 7.17
C LYS A 63 -1.56 -10.38 6.99
N THR A 64 -2.29 -10.74 5.95
CA THR A 64 -2.63 -12.13 5.59
C THR A 64 -1.93 -12.57 4.32
N THR A 65 -1.61 -13.86 4.25
CA THR A 65 -1.19 -14.55 3.02
C THR A 65 -2.42 -15.05 2.24
N PRO A 66 -2.30 -15.29 0.92
CA PRO A 66 -3.39 -15.84 0.11
C PRO A 66 -3.93 -17.19 0.62
N ARG A 67 -3.08 -18.01 1.24
CA ARG A 67 -3.47 -19.31 1.80
C ARG A 67 -4.38 -19.15 3.01
N ILE A 68 -4.08 -18.19 3.88
CA ILE A 68 -4.89 -17.85 5.06
C ILE A 68 -6.24 -17.28 4.63
N ASP A 69 -6.23 -16.37 3.65
CA ASP A 69 -7.46 -15.82 3.06
C ASP A 69 -8.40 -16.92 2.55
N ARG A 70 -7.86 -17.90 1.80
CA ARG A 70 -8.64 -19.05 1.33
C ARG A 70 -9.25 -19.83 2.48
N LYS A 71 -8.50 -20.09 3.56
CA LYS A 71 -9.02 -20.79 4.74
C LYS A 71 -10.09 -19.97 5.47
N ILE A 72 -9.90 -18.67 5.65
CA ILE A 72 -10.93 -17.77 6.21
C ILE A 72 -12.21 -17.89 5.38
N LYS A 73 -12.09 -17.80 4.04
CA LYS A 73 -13.24 -17.92 3.14
C LYS A 73 -13.93 -19.28 3.26
N THR A 74 -13.18 -20.39 3.26
CA THR A 74 -13.76 -21.73 3.41
C THR A 74 -14.50 -21.90 4.74
N LEU A 75 -13.95 -21.41 5.85
CA LEU A 75 -14.60 -21.50 7.16
C LEU A 75 -15.87 -20.65 7.21
N ALA A 76 -15.82 -19.43 6.70
CA ALA A 76 -16.99 -18.54 6.62
C ALA A 76 -18.10 -19.11 5.73
N LEU A 77 -17.75 -19.76 4.61
CA LEU A 77 -18.72 -20.40 3.72
C LEU A 77 -19.30 -21.69 4.29
N LYS A 78 -18.51 -22.46 5.05
CA LYS A 78 -18.97 -23.72 5.64
C LYS A 78 -20.16 -23.48 6.58
N ASN A 79 -20.06 -22.48 7.44
CA ASN A 79 -21.10 -22.11 8.40
C ASN A 79 -21.29 -20.59 8.40
N PRO A 80 -22.32 -20.06 7.70
CA PRO A 80 -22.54 -18.62 7.56
C PRO A 80 -22.74 -17.87 8.89
N CYS A 81 -23.21 -18.56 9.93
CA CYS A 81 -23.42 -17.98 11.28
C CYS A 81 -22.15 -17.92 12.13
N THR A 82 -21.00 -18.40 11.64
CA THR A 82 -19.75 -18.36 12.42
C THR A 82 -19.23 -16.95 12.57
N THR A 83 -18.86 -16.58 13.81
CA THR A 83 -18.33 -15.25 14.07
C THR A 83 -16.86 -15.15 13.66
N ALA A 84 -16.37 -13.92 13.48
CA ALA A 84 -14.95 -13.69 13.19
C ALA A 84 -14.02 -14.19 14.32
N VAL A 85 -14.52 -14.27 15.55
CA VAL A 85 -13.78 -14.80 16.71
C VAL A 85 -13.64 -16.31 16.58
N ASP A 86 -14.73 -17.01 16.23
CA ASP A 86 -14.73 -18.47 16.05
C ASP A 86 -13.83 -18.87 14.88
N ILE A 87 -13.94 -18.16 13.75
CA ILE A 87 -13.10 -18.38 12.58
C ILE A 87 -11.61 -18.18 12.94
N LYS A 88 -11.30 -17.18 13.77
CA LYS A 88 -9.92 -16.95 14.24
C LYS A 88 -9.42 -18.09 15.13
N ALA A 89 -10.25 -18.63 16.02
CA ALA A 89 -9.90 -19.77 16.86
C ALA A 89 -9.64 -21.02 16.01
N GLN A 90 -10.53 -21.34 15.07
CA GLN A 90 -10.36 -22.47 14.15
C GLN A 90 -9.12 -22.32 13.26
N LEU A 91 -8.83 -21.10 12.79
CA LEU A 91 -7.61 -20.83 12.04
C LEU A 91 -6.36 -21.06 12.88
N LYS A 92 -6.35 -20.67 14.16
CA LYS A 92 -5.23 -20.90 15.08
C LYS A 92 -4.88 -22.38 15.18
N GLU A 93 -5.88 -23.25 15.30
CA GLU A 93 -5.68 -24.70 15.31
C GLU A 93 -5.13 -25.23 13.99
N LEU A 94 -5.68 -24.77 12.85
CA LEU A 94 -5.16 -25.14 11.53
C LEU A 94 -3.72 -24.67 11.32
N ILE A 95 -3.37 -23.48 11.82
CA ILE A 95 -2.02 -22.95 11.73
C ILE A 95 -1.04 -23.82 12.51
N LYS A 96 -1.40 -24.21 13.74
CA LYS A 96 -0.60 -25.11 14.57
C LYS A 96 -0.38 -26.46 13.90
N LYS A 97 -1.44 -27.00 13.28
CA LYS A 97 -1.41 -28.31 12.59
C LYS A 97 -0.60 -28.30 11.28
N PHE A 98 -0.61 -27.21 10.54
CA PHE A 98 -0.02 -27.12 9.19
C PHE A 98 1.20 -26.19 9.08
N GLY A 99 1.72 -25.65 10.19
CA GLY A 99 2.93 -24.82 10.22
C GLY A 99 2.82 -23.49 9.46
N LEU A 100 1.67 -22.81 9.49
CA LEU A 100 1.44 -21.59 8.70
C LEU A 100 1.94 -20.31 9.40
N ASN A 101 2.77 -19.49 8.75
CA ASN A 101 3.25 -18.23 9.34
C ASN A 101 2.19 -17.10 9.21
N ILE A 102 1.78 -16.51 10.34
CA ILE A 102 0.87 -15.34 10.39
C ILE A 102 1.45 -14.24 11.28
N GLN A 103 1.31 -12.97 10.84
CA GLN A 103 1.51 -11.82 11.72
C GLN A 103 0.41 -11.77 12.80
N LYS A 104 0.77 -11.67 14.09
CA LYS A 104 -0.10 -11.83 15.28
C LYS A 104 -1.18 -10.74 15.50
N SER A 105 -1.82 -10.19 14.46
CA SER A 105 -2.81 -9.11 14.62
C SER A 105 -4.23 -9.64 14.84
N SER A 106 -4.89 -9.19 15.91
CA SER A 106 -6.27 -9.54 16.26
C SER A 106 -7.31 -9.14 15.22
N LYS A 107 -7.01 -8.15 14.34
CA LYS A 107 -7.93 -7.57 13.36
C LYS A 107 -7.83 -8.21 11.95
N ILE A 108 -7.11 -9.31 11.80
CA ILE A 108 -6.86 -9.95 10.50
C ILE A 108 -8.14 -10.50 9.85
N VAL A 109 -8.86 -11.38 10.54
CA VAL A 109 -10.08 -12.02 10.02
C VAL A 109 -11.19 -10.99 9.77
N PRO A 110 -11.48 -10.05 10.70
CA PRO A 110 -12.47 -9.00 10.46
C PRO A 110 -12.16 -8.13 9.24
N ASN A 111 -10.89 -7.74 9.04
CA ASN A 111 -10.51 -6.91 7.90
C ASN A 111 -10.61 -7.68 6.57
N TYR A 112 -10.32 -8.98 6.56
CA TYR A 112 -10.51 -9.82 5.37
C TYR A 112 -11.99 -9.94 5.00
N LEU A 113 -12.85 -10.26 5.97
CA LEU A 113 -14.29 -10.40 5.75
C LEU A 113 -14.92 -9.09 5.26
N LYS A 114 -14.53 -7.93 5.83
CA LYS A 114 -14.99 -6.61 5.34
C LYS A 114 -14.53 -6.27 3.92
N ARG A 115 -13.37 -6.78 3.48
CA ARG A 115 -12.81 -6.49 2.14
C ARG A 115 -13.34 -7.42 1.07
N SER A 116 -13.57 -8.70 1.41
CA SER A 116 -14.17 -9.69 0.52
C SER A 116 -15.67 -9.48 0.48
N LYS A 117 -16.14 -8.53 -0.33
CA LYS A 117 -17.57 -8.37 -0.66
C LYS A 117 -18.07 -9.64 -1.37
N SER A 118 -18.32 -10.69 -0.60
CA SER A 118 -19.03 -11.89 -1.06
C SER A 118 -20.51 -11.55 -0.93
N PRO A 119 -21.28 -11.46 -2.03
CA PRO A 119 -22.70 -11.19 -1.96
C PRO A 119 -23.36 -12.34 -1.20
N GLY A 120 -23.77 -12.11 0.04
CA GLY A 120 -24.41 -13.15 0.87
C GLY A 120 -24.24 -13.00 2.38
N ILE A 121 -23.27 -12.23 2.87
CA ILE A 121 -23.12 -12.00 4.32
C ILE A 121 -23.71 -10.63 4.66
N LEU A 122 -25.05 -10.58 4.72
CA LEU A 122 -25.76 -9.56 5.48
C LEU A 122 -25.35 -9.72 6.94
N PHE A 123 -24.41 -8.89 7.37
CA PHE A 123 -24.09 -8.73 8.79
C PHE A 123 -25.27 -8.00 9.44
N GLN A 124 -26.39 -8.72 9.68
CA GLN A 124 -27.45 -8.21 10.53
C GLN A 124 -26.84 -8.09 11.94
N ARG A 125 -26.55 -6.84 12.31
CA ARG A 125 -26.21 -6.48 13.68
C ARG A 125 -27.49 -6.69 14.48
N ASN A 126 -27.61 -7.84 15.12
CA ASN A 126 -28.64 -8.01 16.13
C ASN A 126 -28.22 -7.20 17.35
N ASN A 127 -28.78 -5.99 17.44
CA ASN A 127 -28.92 -5.29 18.71
C ASN A 127 -29.87 -6.13 19.58
N ARG A 128 -29.35 -6.67 20.66
CA ARG A 128 -30.07 -6.95 21.90
C ARG A 128 -29.16 -6.54 23.04
#